data_AF-A0A974SGU2-F1
#
_entry.id   AF-A0A974SGU2-F1
#
_cell.length_a   1.000
_cell.length_b   1.000
_cell.length_c   1.000
_cell.angle_alpha   90.00
_cell.angle_beta   90.00
_cell.angle_gamma   90.00
#
_symmetry.space_group_name_H-M   'P 1'
#
loop_
_entity.id
_entity.type
_entity.pdbx_description
1 polymer ?
#
loop_
_entity_poly.entity_id
_entity_poly.type
_entity_poly.pdbx_seq_one_letter_code
_entity_poly.pdbx_strand_id
1 'polypeptide(L)'
;MGVPYVLETADPVTGEAISFDLGVSMTLSEFTDSMGVPLRLGRAVLVEMGLLQSEGGRLRIKLEHQAAGLGMRLHKKGTRFPFDVLFPAGQAWAKERWSSAKAEVERHRGSAAALALQAYCDWRGGPMTTQMDVCWLLDHFPELTTRDIARVLSVSEAAVFKWSSLRTRQRDHAESRKRLHRKS
;
A
#
# COMPACT_ATOMS: atom_id res chain seq x y z
N MET A 1 -13.08 5.51 12.27
CA MET A 1 -13.63 6.48 13.24
C MET A 1 -12.42 7.01 14.00
N GLY A 2 -11.93 8.21 13.67
CA GLY A 2 -10.67 8.69 14.24
C GLY A 2 -10.78 9.08 15.72
N VAL A 3 -9.64 9.28 16.37
CA VAL A 3 -9.54 9.59 17.80
C VAL A 3 -9.19 11.08 17.95
N PRO A 4 -9.92 11.86 18.76
CA PRO A 4 -9.52 13.23 19.08
C PRO A 4 -8.25 13.18 19.94
N TYR A 5 -7.21 13.92 19.55
CA TYR A 5 -5.98 14.04 20.32
C TYR A 5 -5.83 15.47 20.82
N VAL A 6 -5.58 15.57 22.13
CA VAL A 6 -5.27 16.82 22.81
C VAL A 6 -3.77 16.84 23.07
N LEU A 7 -3.10 17.92 22.68
CA LEU A 7 -1.73 18.19 23.14
C LEU A 7 -1.83 19.11 24.36
N GLU A 8 -1.49 18.59 25.54
CA GLU A 8 -1.33 19.40 26.74
C GLU A 8 0.13 19.86 26.82
N THR A 9 0.35 21.17 26.71
CA THR A 9 1.63 21.79 27.00
C THR A 9 1.46 22.81 28.11
N ALA A 10 2.44 22.95 28.98
CA ALA A 10 2.43 24.01 29.99
C ALA A 10 2.86 25.33 29.35
N ASP A 11 2.09 26.39 29.56
CA ASP A 11 2.51 27.74 29.24
C ASP A 11 3.73 28.09 30.13
N PRO A 12 4.90 28.44 29.56
CA PRO A 12 6.08 28.78 30.34
C PRO A 12 5.97 30.09 31.13
N VAL A 13 4.96 30.93 30.86
CA VAL A 13 4.71 32.22 31.52
C VAL A 13 3.64 32.09 32.61
N THR A 14 2.57 31.34 32.36
CA THR A 14 1.43 31.25 33.31
C THR A 14 1.36 29.93 34.07
N GLY A 15 2.06 28.89 33.61
CA GLY A 15 1.99 27.54 34.20
C GLY A 15 0.68 26.81 33.95
N GLU A 16 -0.23 27.39 33.17
CA GLU A 16 -1.51 26.77 32.84
C GLU A 16 -1.35 25.74 31.71
N ALA A 17 -2.15 24.66 31.77
CA ALA A 17 -2.19 23.66 30.72
C ALA A 17 -2.92 24.25 29.50
N ILE A 18 -2.17 24.53 28.43
CA ILE A 18 -2.73 24.88 27.13
C ILE A 18 -3.08 23.57 26.42
N SER A 19 -4.38 23.40 26.17
CA SER A 19 -4.96 22.27 25.45
C SER A 19 -5.18 22.68 23.99
N PHE A 20 -4.44 22.09 23.06
CA PHE A 20 -4.66 22.27 21.63
C PHE A 20 -5.56 21.15 21.10
N ASP A 21 -6.73 21.53 20.58
CA ASP A 21 -7.54 20.63 19.73
C ASP A 21 -6.80 20.44 18.39
N LEU A 22 -6.11 19.31 18.25
CA LEU A 22 -5.42 18.95 17.01
C LEU A 22 -6.38 18.38 15.97
N GLY A 23 -7.70 18.45 16.18
CA GLY A 23 -8.71 17.81 15.36
C GLY A 23 -8.63 16.29 15.38
N VAL A 24 -9.35 15.65 14.47
CA VAL A 24 -9.38 14.18 14.38
C VAL A 24 -8.09 13.71 13.74
N SER A 25 -7.15 13.23 14.56
CA SER A 25 -5.94 12.59 14.05
C SER A 25 -6.25 11.19 13.56
N MET A 26 -5.52 10.75 12.54
CA MET A 26 -5.68 9.41 11.96
C MET A 26 -4.37 8.65 12.06
N THR A 27 -4.44 7.39 12.48
CA THR A 27 -3.34 6.46 12.26
C THR A 27 -3.08 6.29 10.77
N LEU A 28 -1.89 5.83 10.40
CA LEU A 28 -1.58 5.55 9.00
C LEU A 28 -2.60 4.58 8.36
N SER A 29 -3.08 3.58 9.10
CA SER A 29 -4.13 2.65 8.64
C SER A 29 -5.46 3.33 8.38
N GLU A 30 -5.94 4.14 9.32
CA GLU A 30 -7.21 4.85 9.15
C GLU A 30 -7.14 5.84 7.99
N PHE A 31 -5.99 6.51 7.82
CA PHE A 31 -5.79 7.39 6.68
C PHE A 31 -5.82 6.62 5.37
N THR A 32 -5.10 5.49 5.25
CA THR A 32 -5.08 4.70 4.01
C THR A 32 -6.45 4.10 3.69
N ASP A 33 -7.18 3.66 4.70
CA ASP A 33 -8.55 3.16 4.56
C ASP A 33 -9.49 4.28 4.08
N SER A 34 -9.32 5.51 4.58
CA SER A 34 -10.09 6.68 4.10
C SER A 34 -9.82 7.02 2.63
N MET A 35 -8.65 6.63 2.11
CA MET A 35 -8.30 6.78 0.70
C MET A 35 -8.72 5.58 -0.16
N GLY A 36 -9.39 4.57 0.42
CA GLY A 36 -9.87 3.38 -0.29
C GLY A 36 -8.74 2.45 -0.74
N VAL A 37 -7.59 2.45 -0.04
CA VAL A 37 -6.40 1.71 -0.45
C VAL A 37 -5.91 0.80 0.67
N PRO A 38 -5.60 -0.49 0.40
CA PRO A 38 -5.05 -1.39 1.41
C PRO A 38 -3.75 -0.85 2.02
N LEU A 39 -3.59 -1.04 3.33
CA LEU A 39 -2.47 -0.50 4.11
C LEU A 39 -1.08 -0.70 3.47
N ARG A 40 -0.82 -1.86 2.85
CA ARG A 40 0.47 -2.13 2.20
C ARG A 40 0.72 -1.20 1.01
N LEU A 41 -0.28 -0.98 0.16
CA LEU A 41 -0.18 -0.04 -0.96
C LEU A 41 -0.18 1.40 -0.43
N GLY A 42 -1.04 1.73 0.53
CA GLY A 42 -1.09 3.06 1.12
C GLY A 42 0.24 3.48 1.75
N ARG A 43 0.92 2.56 2.45
CA ARG A 43 2.29 2.79 2.96
C ARG A 43 3.31 3.05 1.85
N ALA A 44 3.25 2.33 0.74
CA ALA A 44 4.12 2.58 -0.40
C ALA A 44 3.89 3.98 -0.98
N VAL A 45 2.62 4.40 -1.10
CA VAL A 45 2.26 5.76 -1.57
C VAL A 45 2.77 6.84 -0.61
N LEU A 46 2.65 6.63 0.70
CA LEU A 46 3.14 7.55 1.72
C LEU A 46 4.68 7.63 1.77
N VAL A 47 5.38 6.55 1.42
CA VAL A 47 6.85 6.54 1.23
C VAL A 47 7.23 7.29 -0.04
N GLU A 48 6.54 7.03 -1.15
CA GLU A 48 6.79 7.66 -2.46
C GLU A 48 6.67 9.19 -2.39
N MET A 49 5.64 9.71 -1.72
CA MET A 49 5.51 11.16 -1.52
C MET A 49 6.50 11.74 -0.51
N GLY A 50 7.32 10.90 0.13
CA GLY A 50 8.35 11.32 1.08
C GLY A 50 7.85 11.54 2.51
N LEU A 51 6.61 11.20 2.86
CA LEU A 51 6.08 11.39 4.22
C LEU A 51 6.71 10.43 5.22
N LEU A 52 6.94 9.18 4.80
CA LEU A 52 7.48 8.10 5.62
C LEU A 52 8.92 7.76 5.22
N GLN A 53 9.68 7.29 6.20
CA GLN A 53 11.03 6.72 6.04
C GLN A 53 11.12 5.35 6.73
N SER A 54 12.06 4.52 6.28
CA SER A 54 12.39 3.25 6.96
C SER A 54 13.36 3.50 8.12
N GLU A 55 13.03 2.99 9.30
CA GLU A 55 13.82 3.11 10.52
C GLU A 55 13.70 1.81 11.31
N GLY A 56 14.81 1.09 11.50
CA GLY A 56 14.82 -0.19 12.25
C GLY A 56 13.83 -1.24 11.70
N GLY A 57 13.67 -1.29 10.37
CA GLY A 57 12.72 -2.18 9.69
C GLY A 57 11.25 -1.76 9.79
N ARG A 58 10.96 -0.53 10.25
CA ARG A 58 9.60 0.01 10.37
C ARG A 58 9.47 1.31 9.60
N LEU A 59 8.29 1.57 9.04
CA LEU A 59 7.99 2.85 8.41
C LEU A 59 7.54 3.87 9.45
N ARG A 60 8.20 5.03 9.48
CA ARG A 60 7.92 6.14 10.42
C ARG A 60 7.79 7.46 9.68
N ILE A 61 6.97 8.38 10.16
CA ILE A 61 6.87 9.78 9.67
C ILE A 61 8.24 10.42 9.76
N LYS A 62 8.77 11.07 8.72
CA LYS A 62 10.08 11.73 8.81
C LYS A 62 10.13 12.80 9.92
N LEU A 63 11.30 12.96 10.54
CA LEU A 63 11.47 13.95 11.62
C LEU A 63 11.17 15.38 11.15
N GLU A 64 11.51 15.72 9.90
CA GLU A 64 11.19 17.02 9.29
C GLU A 64 9.67 17.26 9.19
N HIS A 65 8.90 16.23 8.87
CA HIS A 65 7.43 16.31 8.78
C HIS A 65 6.77 16.32 10.15
N GLN A 66 7.35 15.65 11.15
CA GLN A 66 6.93 15.80 12.53
C GLN A 66 7.20 17.22 13.05
N ALA A 67 8.39 17.77 12.79
CA ALA A 67 8.73 19.14 13.18
C ALA A 67 7.83 20.18 12.49
N ALA A 68 7.38 19.91 11.27
CA ALA A 68 6.42 20.74 10.53
C ALA A 68 4.95 20.54 10.97
N GLY A 69 4.67 19.74 12.01
CA GLY A 69 3.32 19.53 12.52
C GLY A 69 2.41 18.69 11.62
N LEU A 70 2.95 17.89 10.71
CA LEU A 70 2.13 17.02 9.85
C LEU A 70 1.64 15.76 10.61
N GLY A 71 2.34 15.38 11.67
CA GLY A 71 1.96 14.23 12.46
C GLY A 71 2.91 14.00 13.61
N MET A 72 2.72 12.90 14.30
CA MET A 72 3.48 12.57 15.48
C MET A 72 3.88 11.11 15.49
N ARG A 73 5.16 10.87 15.79
CA ARG A 73 5.68 9.55 16.14
C ARG A 73 5.25 9.22 17.55
N LEU A 74 4.36 8.24 17.73
CA LEU A 74 3.97 7.78 19.05
C LEU A 74 4.82 6.58 19.46
N HIS A 75 5.41 6.71 20.64
CA HIS A 75 6.05 5.61 21.33
C HIS A 75 5.58 5.62 22.78
N LYS A 76 4.71 4.67 23.12
CA LYS A 76 4.27 4.53 24.51
C LYS A 76 5.33 3.71 25.26
N LYS A 77 5.84 4.26 26.36
CA LYS A 77 6.82 3.59 27.23
C LYS A 77 6.28 2.21 27.62
N GLY A 78 7.03 1.14 27.32
CA GLY A 78 6.62 -0.25 27.57
C GLY A 78 5.88 -0.93 26.43
N THR A 79 5.56 -0.26 25.32
CA THR A 79 4.97 -0.91 24.14
C THR A 79 6.04 -1.30 23.12
N ARG A 80 5.98 -2.56 22.66
CA ARG A 80 6.86 -3.08 21.60
C ARG A 80 6.51 -2.53 20.20
N PHE A 81 5.35 -1.88 20.09
CA PHE A 81 4.73 -1.49 18.82
C PHE A 81 4.54 0.02 18.79
N PRO A 82 5.57 0.79 18.40
CA PRO A 82 5.37 2.18 18.05
C PRO A 82 4.44 2.29 16.84
N PHE A 83 3.66 3.37 16.79
CA PHE A 83 2.80 3.71 15.66
C PHE A 83 2.80 5.23 15.48
N ASP A 84 2.40 5.67 14.29
CA ASP A 84 2.42 7.08 13.94
C ASP A 84 1.01 7.56 13.58
N VAL A 85 0.76 8.83 13.84
CA VAL A 85 -0.51 9.50 13.57
C VAL A 85 -0.29 10.74 12.70
N LEU A 86 -1.25 11.00 11.81
CA LEU A 86 -1.32 12.18 10.98
C LEU A 86 -2.30 13.17 11.59
N PHE A 87 -1.82 14.38 11.83
CA PHE A 87 -2.66 15.51 12.19
C PHE A 87 -3.42 16.01 10.94
N PRO A 88 -4.49 16.80 11.09
CA PRO A 88 -5.26 17.33 9.97
C PRO A 88 -4.39 18.03 8.90
N ALA A 89 -3.35 18.76 9.32
CA ALA A 89 -2.38 19.35 8.41
C ALA A 89 -1.65 18.30 7.56
N GLY A 90 -1.18 17.20 8.17
CA GLY A 90 -0.55 16.10 7.44
C GLY A 90 -1.54 15.31 6.57
N GLN A 91 -2.78 15.16 7.02
CA GLN A 91 -3.84 14.55 6.20
C GLN A 91 -4.11 15.37 4.94
N ALA A 92 -4.23 16.70 5.07
CA ALA A 92 -4.40 17.61 3.94
C ALA A 92 -3.18 17.56 3.00
N TRP A 93 -1.97 17.67 3.57
CA TRP A 93 -0.72 17.60 2.83
C TRP A 93 -0.58 16.30 2.02
N ALA A 94 -0.95 15.16 2.62
CA ALA A 94 -0.91 13.87 1.96
C ALA A 94 -2.00 13.71 0.90
N LYS A 95 -3.22 14.23 1.15
CA LYS A 95 -4.33 14.20 0.18
C LYS A 95 -3.99 14.97 -1.10
N GLU A 96 -3.37 16.14 -0.99
CA GLU A 96 -2.92 16.93 -2.15
C GLU A 96 -1.96 16.17 -3.06
N ARG A 97 -1.07 15.35 -2.48
CA ARG A 97 -0.01 14.63 -3.20
C ARG A 97 -0.41 13.20 -3.58
N TRP A 98 -1.57 12.74 -3.11
CA TRP A 98 -1.94 11.33 -3.15
C TRP A 98 -2.03 10.78 -4.57
N SER A 99 -2.71 11.49 -5.47
CA SER A 99 -2.96 11.03 -6.84
C SER A 99 -1.65 10.83 -7.61
N SER A 100 -0.73 11.81 -7.52
CA SER A 100 0.57 11.75 -8.19
C SER A 100 1.44 10.63 -7.62
N ALA A 101 1.56 10.53 -6.29
CA ALA A 101 2.38 9.50 -5.66
C ALA A 101 1.82 8.09 -5.91
N LYS A 102 0.49 7.93 -5.90
CA LYS A 102 -0.15 6.65 -6.22
C LYS A 102 0.14 6.23 -7.66
N ALA A 103 0.03 7.15 -8.61
CA ALA A 103 0.34 6.87 -10.01
C ALA A 103 1.81 6.43 -10.19
N GLU A 104 2.74 7.02 -9.45
CA GLU A 104 4.15 6.64 -9.51
C GLU A 104 4.42 5.26 -8.92
N VAL A 105 3.81 4.93 -7.77
CA VAL A 105 3.88 3.58 -7.21
C VAL A 105 3.32 2.54 -8.17
N GLU A 106 2.17 2.81 -8.80
CA GLU A 106 1.58 1.91 -9.80
C GLU A 106 2.50 1.75 -11.02
N ARG A 107 3.13 2.83 -11.48
CA ARG A 107 4.11 2.80 -12.58
C ARG A 107 5.31 1.92 -12.23
N HIS A 108 5.94 2.15 -11.08
CA HIS A 108 7.09 1.38 -10.62
C HIS A 108 6.78 -0.12 -10.49
N ARG A 109 5.59 -0.47 -9.98
CA ARG A 109 5.14 -1.87 -9.90
C ARG A 109 4.98 -2.50 -11.28
N GLY A 110 4.33 -1.80 -12.20
CA GLY A 110 4.19 -2.26 -13.58
C GLY A 110 5.55 -2.48 -14.24
N SER A 111 6.49 -1.54 -14.10
CA SER A 111 7.85 -1.67 -14.64
C SER A 111 8.61 -2.86 -14.05
N ALA A 112 8.55 -3.07 -12.73
CA ALA A 112 9.20 -4.20 -12.07
C ALA A 112 8.63 -5.54 -12.57
N ALA A 113 7.31 -5.63 -12.72
CA ALA A 113 6.64 -6.81 -13.23
C ALA A 113 7.00 -7.10 -14.69
N ALA A 114 7.06 -6.07 -15.54
CA ALA A 114 7.47 -6.19 -16.94
C ALA A 114 8.91 -6.72 -17.07
N LEU A 115 9.85 -6.18 -16.29
CA LEU A 115 11.25 -6.62 -16.29
C LEU A 115 11.38 -8.08 -15.83
N ALA A 116 10.66 -8.46 -14.78
CA ALA A 116 10.67 -9.83 -14.27
C ALA A 116 10.06 -10.83 -15.27
N LEU A 117 8.98 -10.44 -15.94
CA LEU A 117 8.37 -11.26 -16.99
C LEU A 117 9.33 -11.44 -18.18
N GLN A 118 10.00 -10.38 -18.62
CA GLN A 118 10.99 -10.46 -19.69
C GLN A 118 12.14 -11.40 -19.30
N ALA A 119 12.71 -11.23 -18.10
CA ALA A 119 13.78 -12.10 -17.61
C ALA A 119 13.35 -13.58 -17.56
N TYR A 120 12.09 -13.85 -17.22
CA TYR A 120 11.55 -15.21 -17.24
C TYR A 120 11.39 -15.76 -18.66
N CYS A 121 10.92 -14.93 -19.62
CA CYS A 121 10.84 -15.29 -21.03
C CYS A 121 12.21 -15.57 -21.65
N ASP A 122 13.23 -14.81 -21.26
CA ASP A 122 14.62 -15.03 -21.68
C ASP A 122 15.16 -16.34 -21.11
N TRP A 123 14.95 -16.57 -19.81
CA TRP A 123 15.37 -17.82 -19.13
C TRP A 123 14.69 -19.06 -19.72
N ARG A 124 13.39 -19.01 -20.01
CA ARG A 124 12.64 -20.15 -20.57
C ARG A 124 12.96 -20.40 -22.05
N GLY A 125 13.67 -19.50 -22.71
CA GLY A 125 14.08 -19.63 -24.11
C GLY A 125 12.99 -19.36 -25.15
N GLY A 126 11.95 -18.58 -24.81
CA GLY A 126 10.92 -18.22 -25.79
C GLY A 126 9.69 -17.53 -25.22
N PRO A 127 8.92 -16.83 -26.07
CA PRO A 127 7.76 -16.06 -25.64
C PRO A 127 6.64 -16.96 -25.09
N MET A 128 5.86 -16.39 -24.19
CA MET A 128 4.65 -17.00 -23.66
C MET A 128 3.44 -16.55 -24.47
N THR A 129 2.34 -17.30 -24.36
CA THR A 129 1.04 -16.80 -24.85
C THR A 129 0.51 -15.76 -23.87
N THR A 130 -0.36 -14.85 -24.33
CA THR A 130 -0.99 -13.84 -23.46
C THR A 130 -1.66 -14.47 -22.23
N GLN A 131 -2.28 -15.65 -22.38
CA GLN A 131 -2.85 -16.37 -21.24
C GLN A 131 -1.79 -16.73 -20.20
N MET A 132 -0.65 -17.26 -20.66
CA MET A 132 0.46 -17.65 -19.79
C MET A 132 1.09 -16.44 -19.11
N ASP A 133 1.28 -15.33 -19.82
CA ASP A 133 1.76 -14.07 -19.25
C ASP A 133 0.84 -13.56 -18.15
N VAL A 134 -0.47 -13.51 -18.40
CA VAL A 134 -1.46 -13.09 -17.39
C VAL A 134 -1.42 -14.01 -16.16
N CYS A 135 -1.40 -15.33 -16.36
CA CYS A 135 -1.32 -16.28 -15.26
C CYS A 135 -0.03 -16.10 -14.44
N TRP A 136 1.11 -15.96 -15.12
CA TRP A 136 2.40 -15.79 -14.49
C TRP A 136 2.47 -14.51 -13.65
N LEU A 137 1.98 -13.39 -14.19
CA LEU A 137 1.89 -12.12 -13.46
C LEU A 137 0.99 -12.23 -12.23
N LEU A 138 -0.16 -12.91 -12.33
CA LEU A 138 -1.05 -13.16 -11.19
C LEU A 138 -0.46 -14.10 -10.13
N ASP A 139 0.50 -14.96 -10.50
CA ASP A 139 1.19 -15.85 -9.57
C ASP A 139 2.39 -15.16 -8.87
N HIS A 140 3.10 -14.27 -9.56
CA HIS A 140 4.34 -13.66 -9.07
C HIS A 140 4.16 -12.23 -8.53
N PHE A 141 3.14 -11.52 -8.99
CA PHE A 141 2.80 -10.16 -8.60
C PHE A 141 1.30 -10.04 -8.24
N PRO A 142 0.85 -10.74 -7.19
CA PRO A 142 -0.57 -10.81 -6.82
C PRO A 142 -1.20 -9.47 -6.43
N GLU A 143 -0.39 -8.45 -6.17
CA GLU A 143 -0.81 -7.08 -5.89
C GLU A 143 -1.16 -6.27 -7.13
N LEU A 144 -0.84 -6.75 -8.34
CA LEU A 144 -1.20 -6.05 -9.57
C LEU A 144 -2.70 -6.14 -9.83
N THR A 145 -3.27 -5.01 -10.21
CA THR A 145 -4.66 -4.97 -10.66
C THR A 145 -4.78 -5.46 -12.11
N THR A 146 -6.00 -5.76 -12.55
CA THR A 146 -6.31 -6.06 -13.97
C THR A 146 -5.76 -4.98 -14.91
N ARG A 147 -5.87 -3.71 -14.48
CA ARG A 147 -5.39 -2.56 -15.23
C ARG A 147 -3.87 -2.52 -15.31
N ASP A 148 -3.16 -2.84 -14.23
CA ASP A 148 -1.71 -2.90 -14.24
C ASP A 148 -1.21 -4.00 -15.18
N ILE A 149 -1.80 -5.19 -15.11
CA ILE A 149 -1.47 -6.32 -16.00
C ILE A 149 -1.77 -5.97 -17.46
N ALA A 150 -2.91 -5.34 -17.74
CA ALA A 150 -3.26 -4.88 -19.08
C ALA A 150 -2.21 -3.90 -19.63
N ARG A 151 -1.75 -2.95 -18.80
CA ARG A 151 -0.69 -2.00 -19.17
C ARG A 151 0.66 -2.69 -19.39
N VAL A 152 1.05 -3.62 -18.51
CA VAL A 152 2.31 -4.38 -18.62
C VAL A 152 2.36 -5.18 -19.93
N LEU A 153 1.28 -5.86 -20.27
CA LEU A 153 1.21 -6.71 -21.46
C LEU A 153 0.79 -5.97 -22.73
N SER A 154 0.44 -4.69 -22.64
CA SER A 154 -0.16 -3.91 -23.74
C SER A 154 -1.40 -4.58 -24.36
N VAL A 155 -2.27 -5.13 -23.52
CA VAL A 155 -3.54 -5.78 -23.92
C VAL A 155 -4.75 -5.11 -23.28
N SER A 156 -5.96 -5.48 -23.70
CA SER A 156 -7.18 -4.94 -23.08
C SER A 156 -7.45 -5.55 -21.70
N GLU A 157 -8.07 -4.77 -20.80
CA GLU A 157 -8.52 -5.28 -19.49
C GLU A 157 -9.50 -6.46 -19.63
N ALA A 158 -10.32 -6.47 -20.69
CA ALA A 158 -11.21 -7.58 -21.01
C ALA A 158 -10.45 -8.88 -21.31
N ALA A 159 -9.31 -8.81 -22.00
CA ALA A 159 -8.46 -9.97 -22.24
C ALA A 159 -7.86 -10.50 -20.93
N VAL A 160 -7.37 -9.61 -20.06
CA VAL A 160 -6.87 -9.99 -18.73
C VAL A 160 -7.97 -10.62 -17.89
N PHE A 161 -9.18 -10.03 -17.87
CA PHE A 161 -10.32 -10.54 -17.14
C PHE A 161 -10.71 -11.96 -17.60
N LYS A 162 -10.78 -12.19 -18.92
CA LYS A 162 -11.03 -13.50 -19.51
C LYS A 162 -10.04 -14.56 -18.99
N TRP A 163 -8.74 -14.27 -19.02
CA TRP A 163 -7.71 -15.23 -18.62
C TRP A 163 -7.64 -15.43 -17.09
N SER A 164 -7.82 -14.37 -16.31
CA SER A 164 -7.89 -14.47 -14.85
C SER A 164 -9.06 -15.35 -14.38
N SER A 165 -10.23 -15.21 -15.01
CA SER A 165 -11.42 -16.00 -14.73
C SER A 165 -11.22 -17.47 -15.08
N LEU A 166 -10.59 -17.75 -16.24
CA LEU A 166 -10.24 -19.10 -16.65
C LEU A 166 -9.28 -19.75 -15.64
N ARG A 167 -8.25 -19.02 -15.18
CA ARG A 167 -7.30 -19.50 -14.16
C ARG A 167 -8.00 -19.87 -12.86
N THR A 168 -8.89 -19.02 -12.35
CA THR A 168 -9.66 -19.30 -11.13
C THR A 168 -10.45 -20.60 -11.27
N ARG A 169 -11.21 -20.74 -12.38
CA ARG A 169 -11.97 -21.97 -12.67
C ARG A 169 -11.08 -23.22 -12.72
N GLN A 170 -9.90 -23.12 -13.33
CA GLN A 170 -8.95 -24.23 -13.39
C GLN A 170 -8.40 -24.61 -12.01
N ARG A 171 -8.12 -23.64 -11.14
CA ARG A 171 -7.69 -23.88 -9.76
C ARG A 171 -8.78 -24.54 -8.92
N ASP A 172 -10.01 -24.03 -8.98
CA ASP A 172 -11.14 -24.57 -8.24
C ASP A 172 -11.43 -26.03 -8.63
N HIS A 173 -11.34 -26.33 -9.92
CA HIS A 173 -11.48 -27.69 -10.43
C HIS A 173 -10.36 -28.62 -9.94
N ALA A 174 -9.11 -28.15 -9.95
CA ALA A 174 -7.97 -28.91 -9.44
C ALA A 174 -8.07 -29.17 -7.93
N GLU A 175 -8.51 -28.19 -7.14
CA GLU A 175 -8.75 -28.35 -5.69
C GLU A 175 -9.88 -29.35 -5.40
N SER A 176 -10.97 -29.26 -6.15
CA SER A 176 -12.11 -30.19 -6.02
C SER A 176 -11.67 -31.63 -6.27
N ARG A 177 -10.87 -31.86 -7.32
CA ARG A 177 -10.28 -33.18 -7.62
C ARG A 177 -9.36 -33.70 -6.51
N LYS A 178 -8.52 -32.84 -5.93
CA LYS A 178 -7.65 -33.21 -4.79
C LYS A 178 -8.46 -33.61 -3.56
N ARG A 179 -9.56 -32.91 -3.27
CA ARG A 179 -10.45 -33.22 -2.14
C ARG A 179 -11.17 -34.55 -2.32
N LEU A 180 -11.59 -34.88 -3.55
CA LEU A 180 -12.19 -36.17 -3.89
C LEU A 180 -11.19 -37.33 -3.70
N HIS A 181 -9.96 -37.20 -4.19
CA HIS A 181 -8.92 -38.22 -4.03
C HIS A 181 -8.44 -38.43 -2.60
N ARG A 182 -8.64 -37.46 -1.70
CA ARG A 182 -8.27 -37.57 -0.28
C ARG A 182 -9.34 -38.24 0.59
N LYS A 183 -10.56 -38.42 0.05
CA LYS A 183 -11.72 -39.01 0.74
C LYS A 183 -12.02 -40.45 0.29
N SER A 184 -11.36 -40.92 -0.77
CA SER A 184 -11.35 -42.32 -1.23
C SER A 184 -10.10 -43.01 -0.73
#